data_AF-F4RHX9-F1
#
_entry.id   AF-F4RHX9-F1
#
_cell.length_a   1.000
_cell.length_b   1.000
_cell.length_c   1.000
_cell.angle_alpha   90.00
_cell.angle_beta   90.00
_cell.angle_gamma   90.00
#
_symmetry.space_group_name_H-M   'P 1'
#
loop_
_entity.id
_entity.type
_entity.pdbx_description
1 polymer ?
#
loop_
_entity_poly.entity_id
_entity_poly.type
_entity_poly.pdbx_seq_one_letter_code
_entity_poly.pdbx_strand_id
1 'polypeptide(L)'
;MKDQVRTNLANSGDQSKIDFAARMSEGADVVILKVWRPIVEVTRNHLGIRKWNSVLEGDALKLDSRLKDDQDALQAWKYNNRQQWFFASNQQPHEVFVMMQHNSTAPDGHGINVPHAAFNIEGHQSTYSRPSYETKVIAIINDPPTSLRDKIRSSLSRSKISNKVHPGKLRFRASVGCL
;
A
#
# COMPACT_ATOMS: atom_id res chain seq x y z
N MET A 1 17.98 -3.88 -8.29
CA MET A 1 16.54 -3.95 -8.61
C MET A 1 16.10 -2.83 -9.56
N LYS A 2 16.32 -1.55 -9.25
CA LYS A 2 15.92 -0.42 -10.11
C LYS A 2 16.46 -0.51 -11.55
N ASP A 3 17.74 -0.84 -11.71
CA ASP A 3 18.36 -0.94 -13.04
C ASP A 3 17.87 -2.16 -13.82
N GLN A 4 17.66 -3.29 -13.14
CA GLN A 4 17.07 -4.49 -13.76
C GLN A 4 15.63 -4.24 -14.24
N VAL A 5 14.81 -3.55 -13.44
CA VAL A 5 13.44 -3.17 -13.83
C VAL A 5 13.46 -2.20 -15.02
N ARG A 6 14.37 -1.20 -15.00
CA ARG A 6 14.56 -0.29 -16.14
C ARG A 6 14.94 -1.05 -17.41
N THR A 7 15.93 -1.94 -17.33
CA THR A 7 16.37 -2.76 -18.47
C THR A 7 15.24 -3.64 -19.00
N ASN A 8 14.48 -4.30 -18.14
CA ASN A 8 13.34 -5.12 -18.56
C ASN A 8 12.25 -4.31 -19.27
N LEU A 9 11.93 -3.11 -18.76
CA LEU A 9 10.94 -2.23 -19.37
C LEU A 9 11.42 -1.63 -20.70
N ALA A 10 12.69 -1.23 -20.77
CA ALA A 10 13.32 -0.68 -21.98
C ALA A 10 13.44 -1.72 -23.10
N ASN A 11 13.60 -3.00 -22.74
CA ASN A 11 13.65 -4.11 -23.68
C ASN A 11 12.27 -4.74 -23.95
N SER A 12 11.19 -4.16 -23.42
CA SER A 12 9.85 -4.66 -23.70
C SER A 12 9.42 -4.28 -25.12
N GLY A 13 8.61 -5.12 -25.78
CA GLY A 13 8.02 -4.77 -27.08
C GLY A 13 6.85 -3.77 -27.00
N ASP A 14 6.61 -3.15 -25.85
CA ASP A 14 5.49 -2.25 -25.57
C ASP A 14 6.01 -0.82 -25.44
N GLN A 15 5.61 0.06 -26.37
CA GLN A 15 6.05 1.45 -26.41
C GLN A 15 5.77 2.20 -25.09
N SER A 16 4.65 1.91 -24.42
CA SER A 16 4.30 2.58 -23.16
C SER A 16 5.29 2.24 -22.04
N LYS A 17 5.81 1.01 -22.03
CA LYS A 17 6.81 0.55 -21.06
C LYS A 17 8.21 1.09 -21.39
N ILE A 18 8.55 1.19 -22.67
CA ILE A 18 9.79 1.83 -23.14
C ILE A 18 9.80 3.31 -22.72
N ASP A 19 8.72 4.04 -23.01
CA ASP A 19 8.57 5.46 -22.64
C ASP A 19 8.65 5.63 -21.12
N PHE A 20 8.01 4.74 -20.37
CA PHE A 20 8.11 4.71 -18.91
C PHE A 20 9.56 4.52 -18.43
N ALA A 21 10.33 3.61 -19.05
CA ALA A 21 11.73 3.38 -18.74
C ALA A 21 12.62 4.59 -19.07
N ALA A 22 12.36 5.27 -20.18
CA ALA A 22 13.06 6.49 -20.58
C ALA A 22 12.87 7.59 -19.53
N ARG A 23 11.63 7.85 -19.10
CA ARG A 23 11.32 8.83 -18.05
C ARG A 23 11.99 8.52 -16.71
N MET A 24 12.03 7.25 -16.31
CA MET A 24 12.78 6.82 -15.12
C MET A 24 14.30 7.06 -15.23
N SER A 25 14.83 7.13 -16.46
CA SER A 25 16.25 7.37 -16.75
C SER A 25 16.57 8.87 -16.78
N GLU A 26 15.60 9.70 -17.17
CA GLU A 26 15.65 11.17 -17.09
C GLU A 26 15.56 11.71 -15.65
N GLY A 27 15.40 10.83 -14.65
CA GLY A 27 15.39 11.20 -13.24
C GLY A 27 13.99 11.47 -12.67
N ALA A 28 12.93 11.13 -13.40
CA ALA A 28 11.56 11.33 -12.90
C ALA A 28 11.27 10.47 -11.64
N ASP A 29 10.44 11.02 -10.76
CA ASP A 29 10.01 10.35 -9.54
C ASP A 29 8.97 9.28 -9.87
N VAL A 30 9.03 8.14 -9.18
CA VAL A 30 8.10 7.02 -9.32
C VAL A 30 7.39 6.80 -8.01
N VAL A 31 6.07 6.73 -8.07
CA VAL A 31 5.22 6.31 -6.96
C VAL A 31 4.41 5.08 -7.35
N ILE A 32 4.24 4.16 -6.40
CA ILE A 32 3.34 3.02 -6.54
C ILE A 32 2.26 3.17 -5.48
N LEU A 33 1.01 3.20 -5.93
CA LEU A 33 -0.18 3.25 -5.10
C LEU A 33 -0.97 1.95 -5.23
N LYS A 34 -1.62 1.56 -4.14
CA LYS A 34 -2.68 0.55 -4.13
C LYS A 34 -3.99 1.26 -3.87
N VAL A 35 -4.95 1.04 -4.76
CA VAL A 35 -6.30 1.55 -4.64
C VAL A 35 -7.20 0.37 -4.35
N TRP A 36 -7.77 0.32 -3.15
CA TRP A 36 -8.66 -0.73 -2.72
C TRP A 36 -10.08 -0.17 -2.57
N ARG A 37 -11.07 -0.96 -3.00
CA ARG A 37 -12.48 -0.62 -2.85
C ARG A 37 -13.31 -1.90 -2.67
N PRO A 38 -14.28 -1.91 -1.76
CA PRO A 38 -15.21 -3.02 -1.63
C PRO A 38 -16.28 -2.96 -2.73
N ILE A 39 -16.76 -4.12 -3.18
CA ILE A 39 -17.85 -4.21 -4.17
C ILE A 39 -19.23 -4.16 -3.48
N VAL A 40 -19.30 -4.72 -2.26
CA VAL A 40 -20.48 -4.73 -1.39
C VAL A 40 -20.09 -4.22 0.00
N GLU A 41 -21.06 -3.90 0.85
CA GLU A 41 -20.76 -3.52 2.23
C GLU A 41 -19.92 -4.59 2.95
N VAL A 42 -18.86 -4.14 3.61
CA VAL A 42 -17.94 -5.02 4.34
C VAL A 42 -18.52 -5.34 5.72
N THR A 43 -19.02 -6.56 5.89
CA THR A 43 -19.53 -7.06 7.17
C THR A 43 -18.56 -8.00 7.90
N ARG A 44 -17.58 -8.55 7.18
CA ARG A 44 -16.49 -9.40 7.71
C ARG A 44 -15.16 -9.08 7.05
N ASN A 45 -14.06 -9.57 7.62
CA ASN A 45 -12.72 -9.45 7.04
C ASN A 45 -12.36 -7.98 6.74
N HIS A 46 -12.61 -7.04 7.66
CA HIS A 46 -12.42 -5.61 7.40
C HIS A 46 -11.00 -5.29 6.88
N LEU A 47 -10.87 -4.30 6.00
CA LEU A 47 -9.55 -3.84 5.58
C LEU A 47 -8.90 -3.09 6.74
N GLY A 48 -7.90 -3.72 7.33
CA GLY A 48 -6.99 -3.11 8.28
C GLY A 48 -5.85 -2.40 7.56
N ILE A 49 -5.60 -1.16 7.93
CA ILE A 49 -4.48 -0.34 7.46
C ILE A 49 -3.59 -0.02 8.66
N ARG A 50 -2.29 -0.30 8.55
CA ARG A 50 -1.33 -0.01 9.60
C ARG A 50 -0.84 1.42 9.48
N LYS A 51 -0.69 2.11 10.62
CA LYS A 51 0.02 3.38 10.68
C LYS A 51 1.50 3.18 10.34
N TRP A 52 1.94 3.83 9.27
CA TRP A 52 3.26 3.61 8.68
C TRP A 52 4.43 3.82 9.67
N ASN A 53 4.35 4.81 10.57
CA ASN A 53 5.42 5.09 11.52
C ASN A 53 5.40 4.18 12.76
N SER A 54 4.50 3.19 12.81
CA SER A 54 4.54 2.13 13.81
C SER A 54 5.39 0.94 13.37
N VAL A 55 5.92 0.95 12.13
CA VAL A 55 6.81 -0.06 11.54
C VAL A 55 8.18 -0.03 12.18
N LEU A 56 8.60 -1.17 12.73
CA LEU A 56 9.98 -1.41 13.12
C LEU A 56 10.70 -2.11 11.97
N GLU A 57 12.01 -1.87 11.85
CA GLU A 57 12.85 -2.45 10.80
C GLU A 57 12.76 -3.99 10.75
N GLY A 58 12.66 -4.64 11.92
CA GLY A 58 12.51 -6.10 12.02
C GLY A 58 11.13 -6.66 11.70
N ASP A 59 10.13 -5.81 11.42
CA ASP A 59 8.80 -6.28 11.03
C ASP A 59 8.72 -6.63 9.54
N ALA A 60 9.59 -6.07 8.70
CA ALA A 60 9.66 -6.41 7.28
C ALA A 60 10.30 -7.78 7.11
N LEU A 61 9.55 -8.74 6.58
CA LEU A 61 10.13 -10.03 6.22
C LEU A 61 10.96 -9.84 4.95
N LYS A 62 12.26 -10.11 5.04
CA LYS A 62 13.08 -10.27 3.85
C LYS A 62 12.64 -11.56 3.15
N LEU A 63 11.66 -11.48 2.25
CA LEU A 63 11.42 -12.59 1.34
C LEU A 63 12.70 -12.78 0.54
N ASP A 64 13.20 -14.01 0.50
CA ASP A 64 14.40 -14.36 -0.26
C ASP A 64 14.21 -13.83 -1.70
N SER A 65 15.19 -13.03 -2.14
CA SER A 65 15.21 -12.21 -3.35
C SER A 65 15.17 -13.00 -4.67
N ARG A 66 14.66 -14.23 -4.66
CA ARG A 66 14.39 -15.07 -5.83
C ARG A 66 12.97 -14.87 -6.37
N LEU A 67 12.46 -13.64 -6.31
CA LEU A 67 11.31 -13.24 -7.10
C LEU A 67 11.74 -13.35 -8.57
N LYS A 68 11.35 -14.45 -9.22
CA LYS A 68 11.75 -14.76 -10.60
C LYS A 68 11.06 -13.87 -11.64
N ASP A 69 10.00 -13.17 -11.25
CA ASP A 69 9.22 -12.30 -12.11
C ASP A 69 8.94 -10.94 -11.47
N ASP A 70 8.74 -9.95 -12.35
CA ASP A 70 8.39 -8.56 -12.09
C ASP A 70 6.99 -8.35 -11.46
N GLN A 71 6.23 -9.43 -11.27
CA GLN A 71 4.84 -9.42 -10.82
C GLN A 71 4.69 -9.17 -9.31
N ASP A 72 5.66 -9.62 -8.50
CA ASP A 72 5.46 -9.81 -7.05
C ASP A 72 6.29 -8.87 -6.19
N ALA A 73 6.01 -7.57 -6.28
CA ALA A 73 6.42 -6.59 -5.27
C ALA A 73 5.60 -6.75 -3.96
N LEU A 74 5.57 -7.97 -3.41
CA LEU A 74 4.89 -8.31 -2.17
C LEU A 74 5.89 -8.23 -1.01
N GLN A 75 5.86 -7.12 -0.28
CA GLN A 75 6.55 -7.02 1.00
C GLN A 75 5.68 -7.68 2.07
N ALA A 76 6.10 -8.86 2.54
CA ALA A 76 5.43 -9.49 3.68
C ALA A 76 5.87 -8.84 4.99
N TRP A 77 4.95 -8.83 5.96
CA TRP A 77 5.16 -8.21 7.28
C TRP A 77 4.92 -9.22 8.39
N LYS A 78 5.83 -9.28 9.35
CA LYS A 78 5.65 -10.01 10.60
C LYS A 78 4.74 -9.22 11.52
N TYR A 79 3.81 -9.90 12.18
CA TYR A 79 3.02 -9.27 13.23
C TYR A 79 3.90 -8.89 14.43
N ASN A 80 3.61 -7.73 15.01
CA ASN A 80 4.25 -7.20 16.21
C ASN A 80 3.20 -6.45 17.04
N ASN A 81 3.18 -6.63 18.36
CA ASN A 81 2.20 -6.00 19.25
C ASN A 81 2.33 -4.46 19.34
N ARG A 82 3.45 -3.88 18.90
CA ARG A 82 3.66 -2.43 18.80
C ARG A 82 3.00 -1.82 17.55
N GLN A 83 2.48 -2.67 16.67
CA GLN A 83 1.77 -2.25 15.47
C GLN A 83 0.46 -1.54 15.82
N GLN A 84 0.27 -0.36 15.24
CA GLN A 84 -1.00 0.35 15.33
C GLN A 84 -1.77 0.13 14.03
N TRP A 85 -2.84 -0.64 14.12
CA TRP A 85 -3.73 -0.96 13.01
C TRP A 85 -5.08 -0.25 13.18
N PHE A 86 -5.61 0.22 12.06
CA PHE A 86 -6.86 0.96 11.99
C PHE A 86 -7.75 0.30 10.94
N PHE A 87 -9.05 0.30 11.16
CA PHE A 87 -10.03 -0.15 10.17
C PHE A 87 -11.28 0.73 10.30
N ALA A 88 -12.02 0.87 9.20
CA ALA A 88 -13.38 1.38 9.23
C ALA A 88 -14.33 0.18 9.27
N SER A 89 -15.33 0.19 10.15
CA SER A 89 -16.39 -0.82 10.16
C SER A 89 -17.39 -0.54 9.04
N ASN A 90 -18.00 -1.59 8.47
CA ASN A 90 -19.09 -1.44 7.50
C ASN A 90 -18.69 -0.63 6.26
N GLN A 91 -17.46 -0.84 5.76
CA GLN A 91 -16.93 -0.10 4.62
C GLN A 91 -17.85 -0.25 3.41
N GLN A 92 -18.21 0.86 2.79
CA GLN A 92 -19.24 0.90 1.76
C GLN A 92 -18.65 0.87 0.35
N PRO A 93 -19.40 0.38 -0.66
CA PRO A 93 -18.93 0.35 -2.04
C PRO A 93 -18.60 1.69 -2.66
N HIS A 94 -18.89 2.83 -2.04
CA HIS A 94 -18.49 4.15 -2.52
C HIS A 94 -17.21 4.67 -1.85
N GLU A 95 -16.69 3.96 -0.85
CA GLU A 95 -15.48 4.33 -0.12
C GLU A 95 -14.24 3.69 -0.78
N VAL A 96 -13.28 4.54 -1.15
CA VAL A 96 -12.04 4.13 -1.81
C VAL A 96 -10.87 4.42 -0.89
N PHE A 97 -9.98 3.45 -0.74
CA PHE A 97 -8.79 3.54 0.10
C PHE A 97 -7.55 3.55 -0.79
N VAL A 98 -6.75 4.62 -0.69
CA VAL A 98 -5.51 4.78 -1.45
C VAL A 98 -4.33 4.67 -0.49
N MET A 99 -3.42 3.74 -0.78
CA MET A 99 -2.30 3.37 0.07
C MET A 99 -0.99 3.49 -0.72
N MET A 100 0.00 4.18 -0.16
CA MET A 100 1.34 4.25 -0.74
C MET A 100 2.07 2.92 -0.54
N GLN A 101 2.70 2.40 -1.60
CA GLN A 101 3.54 1.20 -1.55
C GLN A 101 5.01 1.49 -1.86
N HIS A 102 5.27 2.51 -2.68
CA HIS A 102 6.62 2.93 -3.04
C HIS A 102 6.65 4.42 -3.34
N ASN A 103 7.72 5.07 -2.93
CA ASN A 103 8.03 6.45 -3.28
C ASN A 103 9.54 6.59 -3.48
N SER A 104 9.97 6.76 -4.74
CA SER A 104 11.39 6.83 -5.10
C SER A 104 12.13 8.04 -4.52
N THR A 105 11.39 9.03 -4.00
CA THR A 105 11.96 10.27 -3.42
C THR A 105 12.43 10.11 -1.98
N ALA A 106 12.10 8.98 -1.36
CA ALA A 106 12.49 8.74 0.02
C ALA A 106 14.01 8.58 0.13
N PRO A 107 14.62 8.91 1.29
CA PRO A 107 16.06 8.83 1.48
C PRO A 107 16.66 7.43 1.24
N ASP A 108 15.86 6.39 1.45
CA ASP A 108 16.23 4.98 1.23
C ASP A 108 15.94 4.50 -0.20
N GLY A 109 15.41 5.37 -1.07
CA GLY A 109 15.05 5.07 -2.46
C GLY A 109 13.83 4.15 -2.63
N HIS A 110 13.16 3.74 -1.55
CA HIS A 110 11.99 2.88 -1.58
C HIS A 110 10.75 3.58 -1.00
N GLY A 111 10.92 4.30 0.10
CA GLY A 111 9.87 5.05 0.76
C GLY A 111 8.84 4.20 1.46
N ILE A 112 7.65 4.78 1.62
CA ILE A 112 6.61 4.22 2.48
C ILE A 112 5.91 3.07 1.77
N ASN A 113 5.98 1.88 2.39
CA ASN A 113 5.07 0.79 2.10
C ASN A 113 4.08 0.67 3.26
N VAL A 114 2.82 1.08 3.02
CA VAL A 114 1.74 1.00 4.01
C VAL A 114 1.23 -0.44 4.10
N PRO A 115 1.45 -1.14 5.22
CA PRO A 115 0.93 -2.49 5.38
C PRO A 115 -0.59 -2.45 5.51
N HIS A 116 -1.25 -3.36 4.80
CA HIS A 116 -2.69 -3.56 4.89
C HIS A 116 -2.99 -5.06 4.89
N ALA A 117 -4.07 -5.45 5.56
CA ALA A 117 -4.46 -6.84 5.72
C ALA A 117 -5.96 -6.95 5.98
N ALA A 118 -6.54 -8.11 5.70
CA ALA A 118 -7.91 -8.42 6.09
C ALA A 118 -7.97 -8.89 7.54
N PHE A 119 -8.87 -8.33 8.34
CA PHE A 119 -9.01 -8.69 9.76
C PHE A 119 -10.29 -9.47 10.06
N ASN A 120 -10.10 -10.60 10.73
CA ASN A 120 -11.16 -11.30 11.43
C ASN A 120 -11.40 -10.63 12.77
N ILE A 121 -12.49 -9.87 12.88
CA ILE A 121 -12.88 -9.19 14.12
C ILE A 121 -13.98 -10.01 14.77
N GLU A 122 -13.87 -10.20 16.09
CA GLU A 122 -14.90 -10.87 16.88
C GLU A 122 -16.22 -10.09 16.76
N GLY A 123 -17.34 -10.80 16.57
CA GLY A 123 -18.64 -10.19 16.29
C GLY A 123 -18.89 -9.79 14.81
N HIS A 124 -17.87 -9.77 13.96
CA HIS A 124 -18.00 -9.48 12.53
C HIS A 124 -17.82 -10.74 11.66
N GLN A 125 -18.50 -11.81 12.07
CA GLN A 125 -18.51 -13.07 11.33
C GLN A 125 -19.71 -13.08 10.37
N SER A 126 -19.47 -13.49 9.13
CA SER A 126 -20.51 -13.62 8.10
C SER A 126 -20.22 -14.83 7.24
N THR A 127 -21.24 -15.49 6.70
CA THR A 127 -21.07 -16.58 5.73
C THR A 127 -20.79 -16.06 4.32
N TYR A 128 -21.08 -14.79 4.05
CA TYR A 128 -20.87 -14.16 2.75
C TYR A 128 -19.42 -13.70 2.58
N SER A 129 -18.87 -13.85 1.37
CA SER A 129 -17.56 -13.34 1.04
C SER A 129 -17.54 -11.80 1.04
N ARG A 130 -16.34 -11.22 1.16
CA ARG A 130 -16.12 -9.77 1.07
C ARG A 130 -15.47 -9.43 -0.28
N PRO A 131 -16.23 -9.40 -1.39
CA PRO A 131 -15.67 -9.08 -2.70
C PRO A 131 -15.16 -7.64 -2.71
N SER A 132 -13.94 -7.47 -3.22
CA SER A 132 -13.24 -6.19 -3.36
C SER A 132 -12.33 -6.26 -4.55
N TYR A 133 -11.95 -5.10 -5.09
CA TYR A 133 -10.85 -5.02 -6.04
C TYR A 133 -9.70 -4.21 -5.46
N GLU A 134 -8.50 -4.54 -5.92
CA GLU A 134 -7.28 -3.81 -5.61
C GLU A 134 -6.53 -3.52 -6.90
N THR A 135 -6.33 -2.24 -7.20
CA THR A 135 -5.60 -1.80 -8.38
C THR A 135 -4.24 -1.27 -7.98
N LYS A 136 -3.19 -1.78 -8.63
CA LYS A 136 -1.84 -1.22 -8.55
C LYS A 136 -1.73 -0.10 -9.57
N VAL A 137 -1.44 1.11 -9.11
CA VAL A 137 -1.19 2.29 -9.96
C VAL A 137 0.28 2.64 -9.84
N ILE A 138 0.98 2.68 -10.96
CA ILE A 138 2.37 3.13 -11.04
C ILE A 138 2.33 4.48 -11.77
N ALA A 139 2.83 5.52 -11.13
CA ALA A 139 2.81 6.87 -11.69
C ALA A 139 4.22 7.46 -11.75
N ILE A 140 4.50 8.14 -12.86
CA ILE A 140 5.67 9.00 -13.01
C ILE A 140 5.25 10.42 -12.69
N ILE A 141 5.97 11.04 -11.78
CA ILE A 141 5.78 12.45 -11.43
C ILE A 141 6.91 13.22 -12.12
N ASN A 142 6.59 13.75 -13.31
CA ASN A 142 7.46 14.69 -14.03
C ASN A 142 7.35 16.03 -13.29
N ASP A 143 8.42 16.38 -12.59
CA ASP A 143 8.48 17.46 -11.60
C ASP A 143 7.48 17.30 -10.44
N PRO A 144 7.89 17.07 -9.18
CA PRO A 144 7.00 17.43 -8.10
C PRO A 144 6.74 18.93 -8.28
N PRO A 145 5.49 19.41 -8.38
CA PRO A 145 5.28 20.81 -8.04
C PRO A 145 5.84 20.92 -6.63
N THR A 146 6.89 21.72 -6.44
CA THR A 146 7.42 22.04 -5.11
C THR A 146 6.23 22.36 -4.17
N SER A 147 5.20 22.98 -4.75
CA SER A 147 3.90 23.28 -4.15
C SER A 147 3.03 22.09 -3.71
N LEU A 148 3.06 20.90 -4.32
CA LEU A 148 2.24 19.76 -3.89
C LEU A 148 2.83 19.10 -2.65
N ARG A 149 4.17 18.96 -2.59
CA ARG A 149 4.87 18.46 -1.40
C ARG A 149 4.63 19.38 -0.19
N ASP A 150 4.68 20.70 -0.42
CA ASP A 150 4.40 21.70 0.62
C ASP A 150 2.92 21.77 1.01
N LYS A 151 1.99 21.59 0.06
CA LYS A 151 0.55 21.51 0.32
C LYS A 151 0.16 20.26 1.11
N ILE A 152 0.76 19.09 0.82
CA ILE A 152 0.48 17.86 1.58
C ILE A 152 1.03 17.97 3.00
N ARG A 153 2.26 18.47 3.18
CA ARG A 153 2.86 18.68 4.52
C ARG A 153 2.07 19.71 5.35
N SER A 154 1.62 20.81 4.74
CA SER A 154 0.81 21.83 5.43
C SER A 154 -0.63 21.39 5.70
N SER A 155 -1.20 20.52 4.85
CA SER A 155 -2.52 19.90 5.06
C SER A 155 -2.50 18.90 6.22
N LEU A 156 -1.47 18.06 6.30
CA LEU A 156 -1.29 17.08 7.38
C LEU A 156 -0.98 17.72 8.74
N SER A 157 -0.48 18.96 8.79
CA SER A 157 -0.34 19.70 10.04
C SER A 157 -1.62 20.39 10.52
N ARG A 158 -2.64 20.51 9.64
CA ARG A 158 -3.88 21.26 9.92
C ARG A 158 -5.10 20.39 10.19
N SER A 159 -5.10 19.10 9.86
CA SER A 159 -6.22 18.22 10.20
C SER A 159 -6.14 17.74 11.66
N LYS A 160 -6.94 18.37 12.53
CA LYS A 160 -7.42 17.74 13.77
C LYS A 160 -8.25 16.53 13.35
N ILE A 161 -7.60 15.36 13.24
CA ILE A 161 -8.29 14.08 13.03
C ILE A 161 -9.19 13.86 14.25
N SER A 162 -10.50 13.86 14.01
CA SER A 162 -11.52 13.52 15.00
C SER A 162 -11.28 12.08 15.47
N ASN A 163 -10.85 11.95 16.72
CA ASN A 163 -10.60 10.67 17.37
C ASN A 163 -11.93 9.99 17.73
N LYS A 164 -12.53 9.26 16.79
CA LYS A 164 -13.33 8.08 17.14
C LYS A 164 -12.53 6.85 16.77
N VAL A 165 -11.61 6.49 17.65
CA VAL A 165 -10.81 5.25 17.59
C VAL A 165 -11.42 4.27 18.57
N HIS A 166 -11.91 3.13 18.08
CA HIS A 166 -12.35 2.03 18.94
C HIS A 166 -11.16 1.09 19.20
N PRO A 167 -10.66 0.98 20.45
CA PRO A 167 -9.60 0.04 20.78
C PRO A 167 -10.16 -1.38 20.84
N GLY A 168 -10.16 -2.07 19.69
CA GLY A 168 -10.49 -3.50 19.61
C GLY A 168 -9.29 -4.38 19.96
N LYS A 169 -9.49 -5.36 20.86
CA LYS A 169 -8.49 -6.38 21.20
C LYS A 169 -8.47 -7.44 20.09
N LEU A 170 -7.66 -7.24 19.05
CA LEU A 170 -7.55 -8.17 17.91
C LEU A 170 -6.84 -9.47 18.30
N ARG A 171 -7.51 -10.61 18.11
CA ARG A 171 -6.87 -11.93 18.11
C ARG A 171 -6.38 -12.24 16.69
N PHE A 172 -5.06 -12.40 16.55
CA PHE A 172 -4.42 -12.68 15.26
C PHE A 172 -4.61 -14.14 14.86
N ARG A 173 -5.29 -14.37 13.74
CA ARG A 173 -5.06 -15.52 12.86
C ARG A 173 -4.80 -14.97 11.46
N ALA A 174 -3.53 -14.79 11.12
CA ALA A 174 -3.13 -14.50 9.76
C ALA A 174 -3.20 -15.81 8.95
N SER A 175 -4.20 -15.96 8.08
CA SER A 175 -4.10 -16.92 6.99
C SER A 175 -3.30 -16.24 5.89
N VAL A 176 -2.11 -16.75 5.60
CA VAL A 176 -1.42 -16.46 4.35
C VAL A 176 -2.22 -17.17 3.26
N GLY A 177 -3.05 -16.42 2.57
CA GLY A 177 -3.93 -16.91 1.51
C GLY A 177 -4.36 -15.73 0.66
N CYS A 178 -3.53 -15.40 -0.32
CA CYS A 178 -3.96 -14.58 -1.45
C CYS A 178 -4.60 -15.54 -2.45
N LEU A 179 -5.94 -15.55 -2.49
CA LEU A 179 -6.86 -15.72 -3.62
C LEU A 179 -8.29 -15.79 -3.04
#